data_AF-A0A843U549-F1
#
_entry.id   AF-A0A843U549-F1
#
_cell.length_a   1.000
_cell.length_b   1.000
_cell.length_c   1.000
_cell.angle_alpha   90.00
_cell.angle_beta   90.00
_cell.angle_gamma   90.00
#
_symmetry.space_group_name_H-M   'P 1'
#
loop_
_entity.id
_entity.type
_entity.pdbx_description
1 polymer ?
#
loop_
_entity_poly.entity_id
_entity_poly.type
_entity_poly.pdbx_seq_one_letter_code
_entity_poly.pdbx_strand_id
1 'polypeptide(L)'
;MTSGAVEDMVFLVLTDPSDVAAEEEGEPEEITVLTSEIHSWDVPRLLHSRVVRVHASRSDLIQGSSYFRSLLGGSFSESGFSHVSVQFNLRAAISVLQCLCGCPVDVEPENFLLLLEGALFFGVEVLLSECKAWFQNVTSIRAVHSLQISVDAVIEIWNYSVEHGISFVSEMCTAYLAQNFVVIGSEKQLCEALLLWVSGNGKSSRWSFASEKDHINILKKVRVMLLPLAYSAGKRRSYYFSSLAKESINAIFDLMGEIPTRLSRAISYNNSNLKIRLTQYSEKVDLSGCVHLMVDLLYLAVLPSDMDSVSRRQMIQTLIEDSHQFGANYHISRKLPMPLTFIFVSEVDMSKCPNLHFGALINFLCVSFPSLQILKLSYCSHFKIEDLFFLLQNCPSINDLDLTVDISHIIPTQVSVSSTNSEEYQALGVSPYTRLQHQSMMSRIAKLTLEGRTDLDGKIQKDIKCCLEISDCIYIQYAFFFFLLLLTPSEICVFLLCLNYF
;
A
#
# COMPACT_ATOMS: atom_id res chain seq x y z
N MET A 1 -56.70 -25.28 33.72
CA MET A 1 -56.13 -24.14 32.97
C MET A 1 -54.71 -24.53 32.57
N THR A 2 -54.60 -25.29 31.48
CA THR A 2 -53.34 -25.87 30.95
C THR A 2 -53.58 -26.10 29.46
N SER A 3 -53.52 -25.04 28.64
CA SER A 3 -53.82 -25.12 27.20
C SER A 3 -53.12 -24.06 26.34
N GLY A 4 -52.25 -23.21 26.91
CA GLY A 4 -51.65 -22.10 26.17
C GLY A 4 -50.24 -22.36 25.61
N ALA A 5 -49.54 -23.41 26.05
CA ALA A 5 -48.12 -23.61 25.73
C ALA A 5 -47.86 -24.48 24.47
N VAL A 6 -48.87 -25.21 23.98
CA VAL A 6 -48.72 -26.10 22.81
C VAL A 6 -49.06 -25.35 21.51
N GLU A 7 -49.82 -24.27 21.57
CA GLU A 7 -50.25 -23.48 20.39
C GLU A 7 -49.14 -22.58 19.83
N ASP A 8 -48.03 -22.39 20.54
CA ASP A 8 -46.96 -21.48 20.14
C ASP A 8 -45.75 -22.19 19.48
N MET A 9 -45.88 -23.47 19.14
CA MET A 9 -44.81 -24.24 18.50
C MET A 9 -45.03 -24.35 16.99
N VAL A 10 -43.93 -24.38 16.23
CA VAL A 10 -43.91 -24.58 14.78
C VAL A 10 -42.87 -25.64 14.41
N PHE A 11 -43.21 -26.50 13.44
CA PHE A 11 -42.28 -27.44 12.84
C PHE A 11 -41.55 -26.80 11.67
N LEU A 12 -40.24 -26.60 11.79
CA LEU A 12 -39.37 -26.21 10.69
C LEU A 12 -38.87 -27.48 9.99
N VAL A 13 -39.10 -27.60 8.69
CA VAL A 13 -38.58 -28.69 7.87
C VAL A 13 -37.42 -28.14 7.06
N LEU A 14 -36.19 -28.50 7.45
CA LEU A 14 -34.97 -28.06 6.81
C LEU A 14 -34.52 -29.10 5.76
N THR A 15 -34.24 -28.63 4.55
CA THR A 15 -33.79 -29.46 3.43
C THR A 15 -32.68 -28.76 2.66
N ASP A 16 -31.60 -29.46 2.34
CA ASP A 16 -30.52 -28.90 1.52
C ASP A 16 -30.88 -29.03 0.03
N PRO A 17 -30.92 -27.92 -0.73
CA PRO A 17 -31.22 -27.97 -2.16
C PRO A 17 -30.19 -28.76 -2.97
N SER A 18 -28.97 -28.95 -2.45
CA SER A 18 -27.87 -29.66 -3.11
C SER A 18 -28.08 -31.19 -3.15
N ASP A 19 -28.84 -31.73 -2.19
CA ASP A 19 -29.11 -33.18 -2.05
C ASP A 19 -30.35 -33.63 -2.83
N VAL A 20 -31.08 -32.70 -3.44
CA VAL A 20 -32.30 -33.01 -4.22
C VAL A 20 -31.94 -33.66 -5.57
N ALA A 21 -30.68 -33.58 -6.01
CA ALA A 21 -30.20 -34.19 -7.25
C ALA A 21 -29.83 -35.69 -7.15
N ALA A 22 -29.78 -36.26 -5.94
CA ALA A 22 -29.55 -37.69 -5.74
C ALA A 22 -30.90 -38.42 -5.64
N GLU A 23 -31.41 -38.90 -6.78
CA GLU A 23 -32.48 -39.89 -6.83
C GLU A 23 -31.92 -41.25 -6.37
N GLU A 24 -31.73 -41.43 -5.05
CA GLU A 24 -31.59 -42.78 -4.47
C GLU A 24 -32.93 -43.21 -3.87
N GLU A 25 -33.43 -44.34 -4.37
CA GLU A 25 -34.63 -45.04 -3.90
C GLU A 25 -34.40 -45.59 -2.48
N GLY A 26 -34.73 -44.79 -1.47
CA GLY A 26 -34.78 -45.18 -0.06
C GLY A 26 -35.56 -44.14 0.75
N GLU A 27 -36.23 -44.56 1.84
CA GLU A 27 -36.88 -43.59 2.73
C GLU A 27 -35.84 -42.57 3.21
N PRO A 28 -36.10 -41.26 3.11
CA PRO A 28 -35.16 -40.24 3.56
C PRO A 28 -34.89 -40.45 5.06
N GLU A 29 -33.61 -40.47 5.46
CA GLU A 29 -33.26 -40.49 6.88
C GLU A 29 -33.73 -39.16 7.50
N GLU A 30 -34.93 -39.18 8.10
CA GLU A 30 -35.56 -38.03 8.74
C GLU A 30 -35.19 -37.99 10.23
N ILE A 31 -34.67 -36.85 10.70
CA ILE A 31 -34.39 -36.63 12.12
C ILE A 31 -35.29 -35.53 12.67
N THR A 32 -35.90 -35.76 13.83
CA THR A 32 -36.71 -34.74 14.53
C THR A 32 -36.01 -34.30 15.82
N VAL A 33 -35.85 -33.00 16.01
CA VAL A 33 -35.20 -32.39 17.19
C VAL A 33 -36.00 -31.23 17.75
N LEU A 34 -35.78 -30.91 19.03
CA LEU A 34 -36.41 -29.80 19.75
C LEU A 34 -35.40 -28.67 19.98
N THR A 35 -35.81 -27.41 19.80
CA THR A 35 -34.95 -26.26 20.14
C THR A 35 -34.70 -26.14 21.65
N SER A 36 -35.58 -26.68 22.49
CA SER A 36 -35.34 -26.74 23.95
C SER A 36 -34.15 -27.62 24.35
N GLU A 37 -33.73 -28.52 23.45
CA GLU A 37 -32.64 -29.47 23.66
C GLU A 37 -31.41 -29.11 22.80
N ILE A 38 -31.32 -27.87 22.30
CA ILE A 38 -30.33 -27.44 21.31
C ILE A 38 -28.87 -27.66 21.75
N HIS A 39 -28.58 -27.58 23.05
CA HIS A 39 -27.26 -27.85 23.60
C HIS A 39 -26.84 -29.34 23.54
N SER A 40 -27.80 -30.25 23.32
CA SER A 40 -27.58 -31.69 23.22
C SER A 40 -27.65 -32.22 21.80
N TRP A 41 -27.80 -31.32 20.80
CA TRP A 41 -27.87 -31.71 19.41
C TRP A 41 -26.55 -32.35 18.95
N ASP A 42 -26.67 -33.55 18.37
CA ASP A 42 -25.59 -34.18 17.65
C ASP A 42 -25.50 -33.56 16.25
N VAL A 43 -24.83 -32.41 16.16
CA VAL A 43 -24.67 -31.65 14.91
C VAL A 43 -24.11 -32.52 13.78
N PRO A 44 -23.06 -33.35 13.98
CA PRO A 44 -22.61 -34.29 12.96
C PRO A 44 -23.75 -35.17 12.42
N ARG A 45 -24.57 -35.79 13.28
CA ARG A 45 -25.69 -36.62 12.81
C ARG A 45 -26.76 -35.83 12.05
N LEU A 46 -27.07 -34.61 12.49
CA LEU A 46 -28.02 -33.75 11.79
C LEU A 46 -27.54 -33.42 10.37
N LEU A 47 -26.24 -33.14 10.20
CA LEU A 47 -25.67 -32.79 8.89
C LEU A 47 -25.62 -33.96 7.89
N HIS A 48 -25.71 -35.21 8.35
CA HIS A 48 -25.79 -36.38 7.46
C HIS A 48 -27.23 -36.73 7.07
N SER A 49 -28.23 -36.12 7.70
CA SER A 49 -29.63 -36.40 7.42
C SER A 49 -30.16 -35.56 6.26
N ARG A 50 -31.02 -36.16 5.43
CA ARG A 50 -31.59 -35.51 4.25
C ARG A 50 -32.66 -34.48 4.61
N VAL A 51 -33.38 -34.73 5.71
CA VAL A 51 -34.45 -33.86 6.21
C VAL A 51 -34.33 -33.74 7.73
N VAL A 52 -34.17 -32.51 8.21
CA VAL A 52 -34.20 -32.21 9.66
C VAL A 52 -35.49 -31.48 10.00
N ARG A 53 -36.29 -32.08 10.88
CA ARG A 53 -37.50 -31.47 11.44
C ARG A 53 -37.17 -30.87 12.80
N VAL A 54 -37.20 -29.54 12.89
CA VAL A 54 -36.95 -28.82 14.15
C VAL A 54 -38.26 -28.32 14.71
N HIS A 55 -38.60 -28.73 15.92
CA HIS A 55 -39.75 -28.21 16.64
C HIS A 55 -39.29 -27.01 17.49
N ALA A 56 -39.74 -25.82 17.09
CA ALA A 56 -39.24 -24.53 17.57
C ALA A 56 -40.36 -23.64 18.12
N SER A 57 -40.02 -22.78 19.08
CA SER A 57 -40.93 -21.76 19.60
C SER A 57 -41.13 -20.63 18.61
N ARG A 58 -42.37 -20.30 18.28
CA ARG A 58 -42.71 -19.18 17.37
C ARG A 58 -42.27 -17.85 17.96
N SER A 59 -42.45 -17.64 19.26
CA SER A 59 -42.03 -16.40 19.94
C SER A 59 -40.55 -16.11 19.71
N ASP A 60 -39.71 -17.12 19.87
CA ASP A 60 -38.25 -16.99 19.85
C ASP A 60 -37.77 -16.71 18.43
N LEU A 61 -38.35 -17.39 17.44
CA LEU A 61 -38.08 -17.16 16.02
C LEU A 61 -38.49 -15.74 15.59
N ILE A 62 -39.70 -15.29 15.96
CA ILE A 62 -40.20 -13.94 15.63
C ILE A 62 -39.38 -12.84 16.30
N GLN A 63 -38.90 -13.09 17.51
CA GLN A 63 -38.09 -12.14 18.25
C GLN A 63 -36.70 -12.01 17.63
N GLY A 64 -36.04 -13.13 17.31
CA GLY A 64 -34.65 -13.15 16.86
C GLY A 64 -34.43 -13.00 15.34
N SER A 65 -35.47 -13.16 14.51
CA SER A 65 -35.34 -13.16 13.04
C SER A 65 -36.43 -12.31 12.38
N SER A 66 -36.02 -11.40 11.49
CA SER A 66 -36.96 -10.60 10.69
C SER A 66 -37.67 -11.42 9.61
N TYR A 67 -37.04 -12.48 9.10
CA TYR A 67 -37.65 -13.46 8.21
C TYR A 67 -38.85 -14.15 8.89
N PHE A 68 -38.62 -14.77 10.05
CA PHE A 68 -39.67 -15.47 10.78
C PHE A 68 -40.71 -14.50 11.35
N ARG A 69 -40.32 -13.28 11.73
CA ARG A 69 -41.27 -12.22 12.10
C ARG A 69 -42.24 -11.91 10.96
N SER A 70 -41.74 -11.79 9.74
CA SER A 70 -42.58 -11.55 8.58
C SER A 70 -43.50 -12.74 8.32
N LEU A 71 -42.94 -13.95 8.27
CA LEU A 71 -43.65 -15.18 7.91
C LEU A 71 -44.70 -15.60 8.96
N LEU A 72 -44.34 -15.57 10.24
CA LEU A 72 -45.14 -16.09 11.35
C LEU A 72 -45.88 -15.00 12.12
N GLY A 73 -45.55 -13.72 11.91
CA GLY A 73 -46.12 -12.58 12.64
C GLY A 73 -47.53 -12.15 12.20
N GLY A 74 -48.22 -12.94 11.38
CA GLY A 74 -49.62 -12.67 10.98
C GLY A 74 -49.79 -11.88 9.68
N SER A 75 -48.71 -11.53 8.99
CA SER A 75 -48.78 -10.76 7.72
C SER A 75 -49.04 -11.61 6.48
N PHE A 76 -48.84 -12.93 6.56
CA PHE A 76 -49.04 -13.88 5.46
C PHE A 76 -49.90 -15.06 5.89
N SER A 77 -50.44 -15.81 4.92
CA SER A 77 -51.23 -17.03 5.15
C SER A 77 -50.48 -18.09 5.98
N GLU A 78 -49.17 -18.10 5.84
CA GLU A 78 -48.21 -19.00 6.47
C GLU A 78 -48.15 -18.82 7.99
N SER A 79 -48.63 -17.69 8.51
CA SER A 79 -48.72 -17.43 9.96
C SER A 79 -49.63 -18.42 10.71
N GLY A 80 -50.60 -19.00 10.01
CA GLY A 80 -51.47 -20.05 10.56
C GLY A 80 -50.89 -21.45 10.46
N PHE A 81 -49.76 -21.65 9.77
CA PHE A 81 -49.21 -22.98 9.53
C PHE A 81 -48.48 -23.50 10.76
N SER A 82 -48.77 -24.75 11.12
CA SER A 82 -48.02 -25.52 12.11
C SER A 82 -46.67 -26.02 11.58
N HIS A 83 -46.43 -25.88 10.27
CA HIS A 83 -45.22 -26.33 9.59
C HIS A 83 -44.71 -25.29 8.59
N VAL A 84 -43.39 -25.13 8.53
CA VAL A 84 -42.69 -24.25 7.58
C VAL A 84 -41.56 -25.03 6.94
N SER A 85 -41.53 -25.11 5.62
CA SER A 85 -40.43 -25.72 4.88
C SER A 85 -39.40 -24.66 4.52
N VAL A 86 -38.13 -24.94 4.79
CA VAL A 86 -37.00 -24.07 4.47
C VAL A 86 -35.99 -24.86 3.66
N GLN A 87 -35.78 -24.41 2.42
CA GLN A 87 -34.75 -24.94 1.53
C GLN A 87 -33.51 -24.07 1.65
N PHE A 88 -32.50 -24.56 2.36
CA PHE A 88 -31.29 -23.80 2.64
C PHE A 88 -30.16 -24.75 3.03
N ASN A 89 -28.92 -24.27 2.96
CA ASN A 89 -27.78 -25.06 3.40
C ASN A 89 -27.97 -25.51 4.85
N LEU A 90 -27.94 -26.83 5.09
CA LEU A 90 -28.35 -27.40 6.37
C LEU A 90 -27.43 -26.95 7.52
N ARG A 91 -26.12 -26.86 7.25
CA ARG A 91 -25.13 -26.38 8.21
C ARG A 91 -25.41 -24.94 8.62
N ALA A 92 -25.63 -24.04 7.66
CA ALA A 92 -25.94 -22.66 7.95
C ALA A 92 -27.28 -22.51 8.71
N ALA A 93 -28.32 -23.26 8.33
CA ALA A 93 -29.62 -23.23 8.99
C ALA A 93 -29.54 -23.68 10.46
N ILE A 94 -28.79 -24.76 10.74
CA ILE A 94 -28.57 -25.22 12.12
C ILE A 94 -27.83 -24.17 12.95
N SER A 95 -26.75 -23.58 12.42
CA SER A 95 -26.01 -22.52 13.12
C SER A 95 -26.86 -21.29 13.40
N VAL A 96 -27.73 -20.91 12.46
CA VAL A 96 -28.67 -19.81 12.64
C VAL A 96 -29.67 -20.11 13.77
N LEU A 97 -30.21 -21.33 13.82
CA LEU A 97 -31.12 -21.74 14.90
C LEU A 97 -30.41 -21.78 16.26
N GLN A 98 -29.15 -22.25 16.30
CA GLN A 98 -28.31 -22.18 17.50
C GLN A 98 -28.16 -20.74 17.99
N CYS A 99 -27.84 -19.81 17.09
CA CYS A 99 -27.73 -18.39 17.43
C CYS A 99 -29.07 -17.81 17.93
N LEU A 100 -30.19 -18.11 17.29
CA LEU A 100 -31.54 -17.66 17.69
C LEU A 100 -31.93 -18.15 19.09
N CYS A 101 -31.48 -19.33 19.49
CA CYS A 101 -31.69 -19.88 20.82
C CYS A 101 -30.63 -19.43 21.85
N GLY A 102 -29.72 -18.52 21.49
CA GLY A 102 -28.69 -17.99 22.38
C GLY A 102 -27.47 -18.90 22.58
N CYS A 103 -27.26 -19.90 21.72
CA CYS A 103 -26.01 -20.65 21.72
C CYS A 103 -24.91 -19.83 21.04
N PRO A 104 -23.67 -19.85 21.56
CA PRO A 104 -22.55 -19.20 20.90
C PRO A 104 -22.25 -19.89 19.56
N VAL A 105 -22.02 -19.10 18.52
CA VAL A 105 -21.58 -19.58 17.21
C VAL A 105 -20.19 -19.01 16.94
N ASP A 106 -19.19 -19.90 16.88
CA ASP A 106 -17.83 -19.49 16.58
C ASP A 106 -17.67 -19.24 15.07
N VAL A 107 -17.33 -18.00 14.73
CA VAL A 107 -17.04 -17.60 13.34
C VAL A 107 -15.59 -17.93 13.03
N GLU A 108 -15.38 -18.65 11.94
CA GLU A 108 -14.08 -19.12 11.43
C GLU A 108 -13.98 -18.82 9.92
N PRO A 109 -12.77 -18.75 9.33
CA PRO A 109 -12.61 -18.46 7.90
C PRO A 109 -13.43 -19.39 6.99
N GLU A 110 -13.53 -20.67 7.34
CA GLU A 110 -14.18 -21.71 6.56
C GLU A 110 -15.70 -21.67 6.63
N ASN A 111 -16.26 -21.10 7.71
CA ASN A 111 -17.69 -21.03 7.94
C ASN A 111 -18.27 -19.61 7.74
N PHE A 112 -17.42 -18.59 7.62
CA PHE A 112 -17.82 -17.18 7.56
C PHE A 112 -18.87 -16.90 6.49
N LEU A 113 -18.65 -17.35 5.25
CA LEU A 113 -19.60 -17.11 4.15
C LEU A 113 -20.95 -17.78 4.40
N LEU A 114 -20.94 -19.02 4.90
CA LEU A 114 -22.16 -19.76 5.25
C LEU A 114 -22.96 -19.06 6.35
N LEU A 115 -22.28 -18.57 7.39
CA LEU A 115 -22.91 -17.85 8.49
C LEU A 115 -23.42 -16.47 8.04
N LEU A 116 -22.68 -15.76 7.20
CA LEU A 116 -23.08 -14.47 6.64
C LEU A 116 -24.32 -14.62 5.76
N GLU A 117 -24.34 -15.62 4.86
CA GLU A 117 -25.49 -15.92 4.00
C GLU A 117 -26.72 -16.26 4.84
N GLY A 118 -26.57 -17.14 5.84
CA GLY A 118 -27.64 -17.49 6.77
C GLY A 118 -28.16 -16.29 7.56
N ALA A 119 -27.26 -15.46 8.10
CA ALA A 119 -27.63 -14.26 8.84
C ALA A 119 -28.45 -13.28 7.98
N LEU A 120 -28.06 -13.09 6.72
CA LEU A 120 -28.75 -12.21 5.78
C LEU A 120 -30.09 -12.80 5.33
N PHE A 121 -30.14 -14.09 4.99
CA PHE A 121 -31.34 -14.77 4.53
C PHE A 121 -32.43 -14.78 5.62
N PHE A 122 -32.07 -15.20 6.84
CA PHE A 122 -32.99 -15.26 7.97
C PHE A 122 -33.13 -13.91 8.69
N GLY A 123 -32.35 -12.90 8.34
CA GLY A 123 -32.39 -11.58 8.97
C GLY A 123 -32.12 -11.64 10.48
N VAL A 124 -31.01 -12.29 10.87
CA VAL A 124 -30.57 -12.47 12.25
C VAL A 124 -29.45 -11.49 12.57
N GLU A 125 -29.82 -10.35 13.17
CA GLU A 125 -28.92 -9.22 13.43
C GLU A 125 -27.77 -9.55 14.39
N VAL A 126 -27.99 -10.47 15.34
CA VAL A 126 -26.97 -10.90 16.30
C VAL A 126 -25.84 -11.61 15.57
N LEU A 127 -26.16 -12.61 14.74
CA LEU A 127 -25.18 -13.34 13.94
C LEU A 127 -24.47 -12.44 12.91
N LEU A 128 -25.20 -11.50 12.30
CA LEU A 128 -24.59 -10.52 11.39
C LEU A 128 -23.56 -9.63 12.12
N SER A 129 -23.87 -9.23 13.35
CA SER A 129 -22.97 -8.46 14.20
C SER A 129 -21.74 -9.27 14.60
N GLU A 130 -21.88 -10.56 14.89
CA GLU A 130 -20.77 -11.48 15.16
C GLU A 130 -19.87 -11.66 13.93
N CYS A 131 -20.45 -11.89 12.75
CA CYS A 131 -19.72 -11.97 11.49
C CYS A 131 -18.91 -10.69 11.23
N LYS A 132 -19.54 -9.52 11.45
CA LYS A 132 -18.88 -8.22 11.30
C LYS A 132 -17.73 -8.04 12.29
N ALA A 133 -17.95 -8.33 13.57
CA ALA A 133 -16.93 -8.20 14.61
C ALA A 133 -15.74 -9.13 14.34
N TRP A 134 -16.01 -10.38 13.95
CA TRP A 134 -14.98 -11.33 13.56
C TRP A 134 -14.19 -10.82 12.35
N PHE A 135 -14.87 -10.40 11.28
CA PHE A 135 -14.19 -9.92 10.07
C PHE A 135 -13.34 -8.68 10.35
N GLN A 136 -13.80 -7.80 11.25
CA GLN A 136 -13.07 -6.60 11.66
C GLN A 136 -11.80 -6.94 12.42
N ASN A 137 -11.84 -8.00 13.23
CA ASN A 137 -10.69 -8.46 13.97
C ASN A 137 -9.62 -9.07 13.04
N VAL A 138 -10.01 -9.97 12.12
CA VAL A 138 -9.06 -10.64 11.21
C VAL A 138 -8.47 -9.71 10.14
N THR A 139 -9.20 -8.65 9.76
CA THR A 139 -8.74 -7.66 8.78
C THR A 139 -8.01 -6.46 9.39
N SER A 140 -7.87 -6.41 10.73
CA SER A 140 -7.22 -5.30 11.42
C SER A 140 -5.69 -5.32 11.27
N ILE A 141 -5.08 -4.14 11.11
CA ILE A 141 -3.62 -3.91 11.05
C ILE A 141 -2.89 -4.46 12.29
N ARG A 142 -3.60 -4.58 13.41
CA ARG A 142 -3.07 -5.09 14.69
C ARG A 142 -3.37 -6.58 14.91
N ALA A 143 -3.95 -7.27 13.94
CA ALA A 143 -4.18 -8.69 14.06
C ALA A 143 -2.83 -9.38 14.27
N VAL A 144 -2.72 -10.11 15.38
CA VAL A 144 -1.57 -10.96 15.68
C VAL A 144 -1.36 -11.88 14.47
N HIS A 145 -0.10 -12.14 14.08
CA HIS A 145 0.26 -12.99 12.92
C HIS A 145 -0.46 -14.35 12.85
N SER A 146 -1.11 -14.80 13.93
CA SER A 146 -1.89 -16.03 14.03
C SER A 146 -3.35 -15.94 13.54
N LEU A 147 -3.92 -14.76 13.25
CA LEU A 147 -5.31 -14.58 12.77
C LEU A 147 -5.40 -14.05 11.32
N GLN A 148 -4.34 -14.19 10.53
CA GLN A 148 -4.31 -13.66 9.18
C GLN A 148 -5.12 -14.55 8.23
N ILE A 149 -6.21 -14.00 7.68
CA ILE A 149 -6.98 -14.63 6.61
C ILE A 149 -6.14 -14.70 5.31
N SER A 150 -6.29 -15.77 4.53
CA SER A 150 -5.58 -15.89 3.25
C SER A 150 -6.14 -14.89 2.22
N VAL A 151 -5.28 -14.42 1.30
CA VAL A 151 -5.69 -13.51 0.22
C VAL A 151 -6.76 -14.16 -0.67
N ASP A 152 -6.66 -15.46 -0.91
CA ASP A 152 -7.65 -16.21 -1.71
C ASP A 152 -9.03 -16.19 -1.05
N ALA A 153 -9.11 -16.44 0.26
CA ALA A 153 -10.36 -16.38 1.01
C ALA A 153 -10.94 -14.95 1.02
N VAL A 154 -10.10 -13.92 1.14
CA VAL A 154 -10.56 -12.52 1.05
C VAL A 154 -11.13 -12.20 -0.33
N ILE A 155 -10.52 -12.70 -1.41
CA ILE A 155 -11.02 -12.49 -2.77
C ILE A 155 -12.38 -13.18 -2.94
N GLU A 156 -12.53 -14.41 -2.45
CA GLU A 156 -13.79 -15.13 -2.47
C GLU A 156 -14.90 -14.38 -1.71
N ILE A 157 -14.59 -13.96 -0.47
CA ILE A 157 -15.49 -13.16 0.37
C ILE A 157 -15.86 -11.85 -0.32
N TRP A 158 -14.89 -11.19 -0.95
CA TRP A 158 -15.13 -9.93 -1.64
C TRP A 158 -16.06 -10.12 -2.84
N ASN A 159 -15.82 -11.14 -3.68
CA ASN A 159 -16.68 -11.45 -4.82
C ASN A 159 -18.12 -11.73 -4.36
N TYR A 160 -18.29 -12.58 -3.34
CA TYR A 160 -19.60 -12.86 -2.75
C TYR A 160 -20.29 -11.57 -2.28
N SER A 161 -19.56 -10.69 -1.58
CA SER A 161 -20.10 -9.42 -1.08
C SER A 161 -20.55 -8.48 -2.20
N VAL A 162 -19.83 -8.45 -3.32
CA VAL A 162 -20.18 -7.61 -4.48
C VAL A 162 -21.41 -8.14 -5.19
N GLU A 163 -21.50 -9.46 -5.37
CA GLU A 163 -22.66 -10.12 -5.98
C GLU A 163 -23.94 -9.91 -5.16
N HIS A 164 -23.84 -9.91 -3.83
CA HIS A 164 -24.98 -9.79 -2.92
C HIS A 164 -25.19 -8.37 -2.36
N GLY A 165 -24.38 -7.39 -2.77
CA GLY A 165 -24.52 -5.99 -2.35
C GLY A 165 -24.19 -5.71 -0.87
N ILE A 166 -23.33 -6.51 -0.26
CA ILE A 166 -22.94 -6.42 1.16
C ILE A 166 -21.81 -5.40 1.33
N SER A 167 -22.17 -4.13 1.49
CA SER A 167 -21.22 -3.01 1.47
C SER A 167 -20.12 -3.09 2.52
N PHE A 168 -20.43 -3.42 3.77
CA PHE A 168 -19.44 -3.42 4.85
C PHE A 168 -18.33 -4.46 4.62
N VAL A 169 -18.68 -5.64 4.09
CA VAL A 169 -17.70 -6.68 3.75
C VAL A 169 -16.83 -6.23 2.59
N SER A 170 -17.44 -5.63 1.56
CA SER A 170 -16.70 -5.10 0.40
C SER A 170 -15.72 -3.98 0.78
N GLU A 171 -16.14 -3.06 1.65
CA GLU A 171 -15.29 -1.99 2.18
C GLU A 171 -14.11 -2.55 2.98
N MET A 172 -14.35 -3.55 3.82
CA MET A 172 -13.32 -4.18 4.64
C MET A 172 -12.33 -5.03 3.82
N CYS A 173 -12.82 -5.78 2.83
CA CYS A 173 -11.96 -6.47 1.86
C CYS A 173 -11.07 -5.48 1.11
N THR A 174 -11.66 -4.36 0.66
CA THR A 174 -10.91 -3.31 -0.04
C THR A 174 -9.83 -2.71 0.85
N ALA A 175 -10.14 -2.44 2.13
CA ALA A 175 -9.16 -1.92 3.09
C ALA A 175 -8.04 -2.93 3.37
N TYR A 176 -8.38 -4.20 3.57
CA TYR A 176 -7.42 -5.28 3.80
C TYR A 176 -6.49 -5.50 2.60
N LEU A 177 -7.07 -5.57 1.40
CA LEU A 177 -6.29 -5.67 0.17
C LEU A 177 -5.40 -4.44 0.01
N ALA A 178 -5.92 -3.22 0.20
CA ALA A 178 -5.11 -2.00 0.11
C ALA A 178 -3.90 -1.99 1.06
N GLN A 179 -4.02 -2.58 2.25
CA GLN A 179 -2.91 -2.76 3.19
C GLN A 179 -1.89 -3.80 2.70
N ASN A 180 -2.33 -4.87 2.05
CA ASN A 180 -1.42 -5.88 1.49
C ASN A 180 -0.81 -5.44 0.15
N PHE A 181 -1.45 -4.52 -0.56
CA PHE A 181 -0.95 -3.90 -1.79
C PHE A 181 0.19 -2.88 -1.55
N VAL A 182 0.57 -2.62 -0.29
CA VAL A 182 1.66 -1.72 0.13
C VAL A 182 3.02 -2.05 -0.49
N VAL A 183 3.21 -3.30 -0.92
CA VAL A 183 4.44 -3.76 -1.58
C VAL A 183 4.69 -3.04 -2.91
N ILE A 184 3.65 -2.48 -3.55
CA ILE A 184 3.80 -1.71 -4.79
C ILE A 184 4.34 -0.32 -4.46
N GLY A 185 5.66 -0.17 -4.53
CA GLY A 185 6.36 1.09 -4.32
C GLY A 185 6.42 1.99 -5.56
N SER A 186 6.15 1.46 -6.77
CA SER A 186 6.19 2.25 -8.01
C SER A 186 5.09 1.92 -9.01
N GLU A 187 4.76 2.89 -9.85
CA GLU A 187 3.82 2.70 -10.96
C GLU A 187 4.36 1.68 -11.99
N LYS A 188 5.69 1.55 -12.08
CA LYS A 188 6.35 0.48 -12.84
C LYS A 188 5.94 -0.90 -12.32
N GLN A 189 6.06 -1.14 -11.01
CA GLN A 189 5.68 -2.42 -10.41
C GLN A 189 4.19 -2.72 -10.60
N LEU A 190 3.32 -1.72 -10.46
CA LEU A 190 1.90 -1.87 -10.75
C LEU A 190 1.68 -2.29 -12.22
N CYS A 191 2.36 -1.62 -13.15
CA CYS A 191 2.29 -1.94 -14.57
C CYS A 191 2.77 -3.38 -14.85
N GLU A 192 3.87 -3.81 -14.26
CA GLU A 192 4.40 -5.17 -14.40
C GLU A 192 3.41 -6.21 -13.88
N ALA A 193 2.82 -5.99 -12.71
CA ALA A 193 1.80 -6.86 -12.14
C ALA A 193 0.55 -6.96 -13.03
N LEU A 194 0.04 -5.82 -13.53
CA LEU A 194 -1.11 -5.81 -14.44
C LEU A 194 -0.81 -6.48 -15.77
N LEU A 195 0.39 -6.31 -16.32
CA LEU A 195 0.78 -6.99 -17.56
C LEU A 195 0.89 -8.51 -17.37
N LEU A 196 1.42 -8.96 -16.23
CA LEU A 196 1.43 -10.38 -15.88
C LEU A 196 0.00 -10.92 -15.78
N TRP A 197 -0.89 -10.21 -15.08
CA TRP A 197 -2.30 -10.58 -14.97
C TRP A 197 -3.01 -10.66 -16.33
N VAL A 198 -2.85 -9.64 -17.20
CA VAL A 198 -3.44 -9.65 -18.55
C VAL A 198 -2.88 -10.82 -19.37
N SER A 199 -1.58 -11.10 -19.29
CA SER A 199 -0.95 -12.20 -20.03
C SER A 199 -1.32 -13.60 -19.53
N GLY A 200 -1.60 -13.73 -18.23
CA GLY A 200 -2.02 -14.98 -17.59
C GLY A 200 -3.47 -15.31 -17.92
N ASN A 201 -4.35 -14.31 -17.80
CA ASN A 201 -5.72 -14.42 -18.30
C ASN A 201 -5.76 -14.60 -19.81
N GLY A 202 -4.73 -14.09 -20.49
CA GLY A 202 -4.30 -14.28 -21.89
C GLY A 202 -4.61 -15.61 -22.57
N LYS A 203 -4.54 -16.68 -21.78
CA LYS A 203 -4.41 -18.06 -22.24
C LYS A 203 -5.61 -18.93 -21.87
N SER A 204 -6.58 -18.38 -21.14
CA SER A 204 -7.79 -19.13 -20.75
C SER A 204 -8.78 -19.17 -21.91
N SER A 205 -9.23 -20.36 -22.31
CA SER A 205 -10.10 -20.57 -23.48
C SER A 205 -11.53 -20.03 -23.34
N ARG A 206 -11.87 -19.35 -22.23
CA ARG A 206 -13.20 -18.81 -21.91
C ARG A 206 -13.45 -17.39 -22.45
N TRP A 207 -12.71 -16.97 -23.47
CA TRP A 207 -12.69 -15.58 -23.93
C TRP A 207 -13.83 -15.21 -24.88
N SER A 208 -14.49 -14.10 -24.58
CA SER A 208 -15.31 -13.36 -25.54
C SER A 208 -14.58 -12.08 -25.95
N PHE A 209 -14.74 -11.62 -27.20
CA PHE A 209 -14.12 -10.39 -27.68
C PHE A 209 -14.51 -9.12 -26.89
N ALA A 210 -15.62 -9.17 -26.14
CA ALA A 210 -16.03 -8.10 -25.25
C ALA A 210 -15.12 -8.01 -24.01
N SER A 211 -14.74 -9.15 -23.43
CA SER A 211 -13.90 -9.17 -22.23
C SER A 211 -12.45 -8.74 -22.52
N GLU A 212 -11.89 -9.02 -23.70
CA GLU A 212 -10.52 -8.61 -24.06
C GLU A 212 -10.31 -7.07 -23.95
N LYS A 213 -11.32 -6.29 -24.38
CA LYS A 213 -11.27 -4.82 -24.25
C LYS A 213 -11.29 -4.36 -22.80
N ASP A 214 -12.08 -5.01 -21.94
CA ASP A 214 -12.19 -4.66 -20.53
C ASP A 214 -10.91 -4.97 -19.75
N HIS A 215 -10.22 -6.05 -20.12
CA HIS A 215 -8.94 -6.40 -19.51
C HIS A 215 -7.82 -5.46 -19.96
N ILE A 216 -7.79 -5.03 -21.23
CA ILE A 216 -6.82 -4.00 -21.68
C ILE A 216 -7.16 -2.64 -21.05
N ASN A 217 -8.44 -2.35 -20.78
CA ASN A 217 -8.86 -1.11 -20.13
C ASN A 217 -8.28 -0.97 -18.71
N ILE A 218 -7.95 -2.06 -18.00
CA ILE A 218 -7.28 -1.96 -16.69
C ILE A 218 -5.92 -1.29 -16.81
N LEU A 219 -5.21 -1.48 -17.92
CA LEU A 219 -3.89 -0.86 -18.15
C LEU A 219 -3.99 0.65 -18.28
N LYS A 220 -5.16 1.21 -18.62
CA LYS A 220 -5.41 2.66 -18.60
C LYS A 220 -5.46 3.24 -17.18
N LYS A 221 -5.51 2.40 -16.14
CA LYS A 221 -5.36 2.84 -14.75
C LYS A 221 -3.90 3.08 -14.37
N VAL A 222 -2.95 2.62 -15.19
CA VAL A 222 -1.54 2.93 -15.02
C VAL A 222 -1.31 4.41 -15.29
N ARG A 223 -0.73 5.11 -14.32
CA ARG A 223 -0.34 6.51 -14.42
C ARG A 223 0.88 6.62 -15.31
N VAL A 224 0.66 6.65 -16.63
CA VAL A 224 1.72 6.52 -17.66
C VAL A 224 2.82 7.58 -17.55
N MET A 225 2.54 8.72 -16.92
CA MET A 225 3.55 9.75 -16.69
C MET A 225 4.47 9.42 -15.51
N LEU A 226 4.10 8.55 -14.58
CA LEU A 226 4.98 8.10 -13.48
C LEU A 226 5.79 6.84 -13.83
N LEU A 227 5.83 6.46 -15.12
CA LEU A 227 6.66 5.36 -15.57
C LEU A 227 8.08 5.85 -15.90
N PRO A 228 9.13 5.12 -15.50
CA PRO A 228 10.49 5.46 -15.88
C PRO A 228 10.66 5.47 -17.39
N LEU A 229 11.37 6.47 -17.93
CA LEU A 229 11.50 6.63 -19.39
C LEU A 229 12.10 5.37 -20.05
N ALA A 230 13.12 4.78 -19.42
CA ALA A 230 13.76 3.55 -19.90
C ALA A 230 12.78 2.37 -19.92
N TYR A 231 11.91 2.26 -18.91
CA TYR A 231 10.89 1.21 -18.84
C TYR A 231 9.88 1.37 -19.98
N SER A 232 9.31 2.57 -20.15
CA SER A 232 8.36 2.85 -21.23
C SER A 232 8.98 2.61 -22.60
N ALA A 233 10.22 3.04 -22.82
CA ALA A 233 10.96 2.77 -24.05
C ALA A 233 11.12 1.26 -24.32
N GLY A 234 11.46 0.47 -23.30
CA GLY A 234 11.55 -0.98 -23.39
C GLY A 234 10.21 -1.67 -23.72
N LYS A 235 9.07 -1.09 -23.30
CA LYS A 235 7.73 -1.65 -23.54
C LYS A 235 7.07 -1.18 -24.85
N ARG A 236 7.74 -0.39 -25.68
CA ARG A 236 7.21 0.07 -26.99
C ARG A 236 6.70 -1.04 -27.91
N ARG A 237 7.29 -2.23 -27.82
CA ARG A 237 6.92 -3.41 -28.62
C ARG A 237 6.02 -4.41 -27.88
N SER A 238 5.56 -4.07 -26.68
CA SER A 238 4.65 -4.91 -25.91
C SER A 238 3.29 -5.01 -26.60
N TYR A 239 2.77 -6.22 -26.78
CA TYR A 239 1.48 -6.47 -27.42
C TYR A 239 0.35 -5.68 -26.73
N TYR A 240 0.24 -5.81 -25.40
CA TYR A 240 -0.84 -5.16 -24.62
C TYR A 240 -0.53 -3.71 -24.21
N PHE A 241 0.72 -3.25 -24.31
CA PHE A 241 1.15 -1.97 -23.72
C PHE A 241 1.78 -0.97 -24.71
N SER A 242 1.97 -1.34 -25.98
CA SER A 242 2.67 -0.49 -26.96
C SER A 242 2.08 0.91 -27.11
N SER A 243 0.74 1.05 -27.09
CA SER A 243 0.06 2.34 -27.18
C SER A 243 0.32 3.22 -25.95
N LEU A 244 0.13 2.67 -24.75
CA LEU A 244 0.38 3.36 -23.47
C LEU A 244 1.87 3.69 -23.29
N ALA A 245 2.78 2.83 -23.75
CA ALA A 245 4.21 3.12 -23.78
C ALA A 245 4.53 4.32 -24.67
N LYS A 246 3.90 4.41 -25.85
CA LYS A 246 4.07 5.56 -26.75
C LYS A 246 3.50 6.83 -26.14
N GLU A 247 2.32 6.74 -25.51
CA GLU A 247 1.70 7.85 -24.77
C GLU A 247 2.60 8.33 -23.64
N SER A 248 3.09 7.42 -22.79
CA SER A 248 4.03 7.71 -21.71
C SER A 248 5.25 8.49 -22.21
N ILE A 249 5.90 8.00 -23.25
CA ILE A 249 7.12 8.60 -23.81
C ILE A 249 6.84 9.99 -24.35
N ASN A 250 5.78 10.15 -25.12
CA ASN A 250 5.39 11.47 -25.65
C ASN A 250 5.11 12.45 -24.52
N ALA A 251 4.35 12.03 -23.50
CA ALA A 251 4.02 12.85 -22.35
C ALA A 251 5.27 13.24 -21.53
N ILE A 252 6.25 12.35 -21.38
CA ILE A 252 7.53 12.63 -20.72
C ILE A 252 8.31 13.68 -21.53
N PHE A 253 8.45 13.50 -22.85
CA PHE A 253 9.13 14.49 -23.70
C PHE A 253 8.43 15.84 -23.71
N ASP A 254 7.09 15.86 -23.71
CA ASP A 254 6.29 17.07 -23.64
C ASP A 254 6.49 17.87 -22.35
N LEU A 255 6.80 17.18 -21.25
CA LEU A 255 7.16 17.80 -19.97
C LEU A 255 8.61 18.28 -19.92
N MET A 256 9.54 17.53 -20.53
CA MET A 256 10.96 17.91 -20.55
C MET A 256 11.25 19.08 -21.51
N GLY A 257 10.50 19.22 -22.60
CA GLY A 257 10.80 20.12 -23.73
C GLY A 257 10.38 21.58 -23.61
N GLU A 258 10.33 22.18 -22.41
CA GLU A 258 9.99 23.59 -22.11
C GLU A 258 8.49 23.94 -21.89
N ILE A 259 8.14 24.30 -20.64
CA ILE A 259 7.85 25.66 -20.09
C ILE A 259 7.19 25.38 -18.70
N PRO A 260 7.53 26.11 -17.62
CA PRO A 260 6.76 26.13 -16.37
C PRO A 260 5.23 26.22 -16.54
N THR A 261 4.75 26.78 -17.66
CA THR A 261 3.35 26.92 -18.03
C THR A 261 2.66 25.59 -18.36
N ARG A 262 3.35 24.61 -18.96
CA ARG A 262 2.76 23.29 -19.26
C ARG A 262 2.60 22.47 -18.00
N LEU A 263 3.62 22.47 -17.14
CA LEU A 263 3.56 21.87 -15.81
C LEU A 263 2.47 22.52 -14.96
N SER A 264 2.47 23.86 -14.88
CA SER A 264 1.45 24.64 -14.19
C SER A 264 0.05 24.32 -14.69
N ARG A 265 -0.14 24.18 -16.02
CA ARG A 265 -1.42 23.76 -16.60
C ARG A 265 -1.79 22.33 -16.21
N ALA A 266 -0.86 21.39 -16.28
CA ALA A 266 -1.12 19.99 -15.93
C ALA A 266 -1.46 19.81 -14.44
N ILE A 267 -0.81 20.59 -13.57
CA ILE A 267 -1.12 20.70 -12.13
C ILE A 267 -2.50 21.32 -11.90
N SER A 268 -2.86 22.35 -12.67
CA SER A 268 -4.16 23.02 -12.57
C SER A 268 -5.32 22.05 -12.78
N TYR A 269 -5.19 21.20 -13.80
CA TYR A 269 -6.22 20.24 -14.19
C TYR A 269 -6.23 18.96 -13.35
N ASN A 270 -5.45 18.89 -12.25
CA ASN A 270 -5.36 17.72 -11.37
C ASN A 270 -5.20 16.42 -12.17
N ASN A 271 -4.24 16.41 -13.10
CA ASN A 271 -4.05 15.25 -13.96
C ASN A 271 -3.67 14.04 -13.11
N SER A 272 -4.59 13.08 -12.99
CA SER A 272 -4.39 11.87 -12.19
C SER A 272 -3.17 11.05 -12.61
N ASN A 273 -2.69 11.21 -13.85
CA ASN A 273 -1.45 10.58 -14.33
C ASN A 273 -0.18 11.16 -13.72
N LEU A 274 -0.22 12.37 -13.15
CA LEU A 274 0.91 13.05 -12.52
C LEU A 274 0.95 12.90 -11.00
N LYS A 275 -0.18 12.56 -10.38
CA LYS A 275 -0.26 12.43 -8.93
C LYS A 275 0.44 11.12 -8.53
N ILE A 276 1.37 11.16 -7.58
CA ILE A 276 1.98 9.92 -7.04
C ILE A 276 0.92 9.18 -6.21
N ARG A 277 0.91 7.84 -6.27
CA ARG A 277 0.02 7.00 -5.46
C ARG A 277 0.61 6.90 -4.06
N LEU A 278 0.08 7.69 -3.14
CA LEU A 278 0.42 7.61 -1.72
C LEU A 278 -0.87 7.26 -0.95
N THR A 279 -0.76 6.28 -0.06
CA THR A 279 -1.80 5.87 0.87
C THR A 279 -1.24 5.92 2.28
N GLN A 280 -2.12 5.93 3.29
CA GLN A 280 -1.69 5.87 4.69
C GLN A 280 -0.91 4.60 5.06
N TYR A 281 -0.80 3.63 4.15
CA TYR A 281 -0.07 2.39 4.37
C TYR A 281 1.22 2.32 3.56
N SER A 282 1.52 3.29 2.68
CA SER A 282 2.70 3.24 1.81
C SER A 282 3.99 3.20 2.63
N GLU A 283 4.81 2.18 2.41
CA GLU A 283 6.13 2.03 3.06
C GLU A 283 7.29 2.43 2.15
N LYS A 284 7.15 2.16 0.84
CA LYS A 284 8.18 2.41 -0.16
C LYS A 284 7.65 3.30 -1.27
N VAL A 285 8.48 4.23 -1.74
CA VAL A 285 8.17 5.09 -2.88
C VAL A 285 9.35 5.06 -3.84
N ASP A 286 9.17 4.45 -4.99
CA ASP A 286 10.17 4.35 -6.06
C ASP A 286 9.72 5.17 -7.28
N LEU A 287 10.45 6.25 -7.52
CA LEU A 287 10.31 7.17 -8.65
C LEU A 287 11.57 7.15 -9.52
N SER A 288 12.42 6.13 -9.37
CA SER A 288 13.72 6.06 -10.04
C SER A 288 13.58 6.07 -11.56
N GLY A 289 14.34 6.91 -12.24
CA GLY A 289 14.31 7.06 -13.70
C GLY A 289 13.10 7.82 -14.26
N CYS A 290 12.28 8.43 -13.42
CA CYS A 290 11.26 9.41 -13.82
C CYS A 290 11.93 10.76 -14.14
N VAL A 291 12.59 10.85 -15.30
CA VAL A 291 13.45 11.99 -15.68
C VAL A 291 12.77 13.38 -15.70
N HIS A 292 11.45 13.42 -15.83
CA HIS A 292 10.64 14.65 -15.84
C HIS A 292 10.15 15.05 -14.43
N LEU A 293 10.53 14.30 -13.40
CA LEU A 293 10.11 14.55 -12.03
C LEU A 293 10.69 15.88 -11.53
N MET A 294 9.80 16.75 -11.08
CA MET A 294 10.09 18.04 -10.47
C MET A 294 9.43 18.11 -9.09
N VAL A 295 9.89 19.03 -8.24
CA VAL A 295 9.37 19.15 -6.87
C VAL A 295 7.89 19.55 -6.84
N ASP A 296 7.40 20.30 -7.84
CA ASP A 296 5.97 20.59 -8.00
C ASP A 296 5.10 19.32 -8.05
N LEU A 297 5.60 18.26 -8.71
CA LEU A 297 4.89 16.99 -8.85
C LEU A 297 4.87 16.21 -7.53
N LEU A 298 5.91 16.37 -6.70
CA LEU A 298 5.94 15.81 -5.35
C LEU A 298 4.90 16.50 -4.46
N TYR A 299 4.83 17.83 -4.49
CA TYR A 299 3.81 18.57 -3.75
C TYR A 299 2.40 18.22 -4.25
N LEU A 300 2.18 18.06 -5.55
CA LEU A 300 0.89 17.60 -6.10
C LEU A 300 0.42 16.27 -5.49
N ALA A 301 1.34 15.38 -5.11
CA ALA A 301 1.00 14.10 -4.48
C ALA A 301 0.35 14.24 -3.10
N VAL A 302 0.80 15.22 -2.31
CA VAL A 302 0.42 15.39 -0.90
C VAL A 302 -0.71 16.40 -0.69
N LEU A 303 -1.13 17.08 -1.77
CA LEU A 303 -2.26 17.99 -1.74
C LEU A 303 -3.61 17.27 -1.74
N PRO A 304 -4.63 17.83 -1.03
CA PRO A 304 -5.99 17.31 -1.08
C PRO A 304 -6.52 17.29 -2.52
N SER A 305 -7.21 16.19 -2.88
CA SER A 305 -7.73 15.99 -4.23
C SER A 305 -8.88 16.93 -4.60
N ASP A 306 -9.61 17.41 -3.60
CA ASP A 306 -10.79 18.28 -3.67
C ASP A 306 -10.46 19.78 -3.79
N MET A 307 -9.19 20.17 -3.63
CA MET A 307 -8.78 21.57 -3.80
C MET A 307 -9.07 22.09 -5.21
N ASP A 308 -9.45 23.35 -5.36
CA ASP A 308 -9.64 23.95 -6.68
C ASP A 308 -8.30 24.20 -7.39
N SER A 309 -8.37 24.37 -8.71
CA SER A 309 -7.19 24.54 -9.57
C SER A 309 -6.36 25.80 -9.28
N VAL A 310 -6.97 26.86 -8.75
CA VAL A 310 -6.30 28.13 -8.47
C VAL A 310 -5.58 28.04 -7.15
N SER A 311 -6.27 27.61 -6.08
CA SER A 311 -5.67 27.40 -4.76
C SER A 311 -4.56 26.35 -4.78
N ARG A 312 -4.71 25.27 -5.56
CA ARG A 312 -3.66 24.26 -5.73
C ARG A 312 -2.38 24.86 -6.32
N ARG A 313 -2.51 25.66 -7.39
CA ARG A 313 -1.36 26.32 -8.03
C ARG A 313 -0.69 27.32 -7.10
N GLN A 314 -1.48 28.18 -6.47
CA GLN A 314 -0.97 29.18 -5.53
C GLN A 314 -0.21 28.49 -4.39
N MET A 315 -0.76 27.42 -3.83
CA MET A 315 -0.10 26.66 -2.78
C MET A 315 1.23 26.06 -3.23
N ILE A 316 1.28 25.37 -4.37
CA ILE A 316 2.54 24.80 -4.88
C ILE A 316 3.58 25.90 -5.11
N GLN A 317 3.17 27.03 -5.71
CA GLN A 317 4.06 28.16 -5.94
C GLN A 317 4.61 28.73 -4.63
N THR A 318 3.76 28.94 -3.62
CA THR A 318 4.19 29.41 -2.29
C THR A 318 5.15 28.43 -1.61
N LEU A 319 4.87 27.12 -1.70
CA LEU A 319 5.74 26.08 -1.12
C LEU A 319 7.14 26.08 -1.74
N ILE A 320 7.20 26.32 -3.05
CA ILE A 320 8.46 26.37 -3.80
C ILE A 320 9.18 27.70 -3.56
N GLU A 321 8.49 28.83 -3.58
CA GLU A 321 9.07 30.15 -3.30
C GLU A 321 9.65 30.24 -1.88
N ASP A 322 8.92 29.72 -0.88
CA ASP A 322 9.43 29.57 0.48
C ASP A 322 10.71 28.74 0.48
N SER A 323 10.76 27.65 -0.31
CA SER A 323 11.93 26.77 -0.38
C SER A 323 13.17 27.41 -1.02
N HIS A 324 13.00 28.38 -1.93
CA HIS A 324 14.11 29.07 -2.61
C HIS A 324 14.70 30.22 -1.80
N GLN A 325 13.95 30.84 -0.88
CA GLN A 325 14.46 31.91 -0.01
C GLN A 325 15.46 31.40 1.08
N PHE A 326 15.59 30.08 1.26
CA PHE A 326 16.46 29.46 2.26
C PHE A 326 17.96 29.47 1.95
N GLY A 327 18.38 29.89 0.75
CA GLY A 327 19.77 29.82 0.27
C GLY A 327 20.83 30.62 1.05
N ALA A 328 20.47 31.29 2.15
CA ALA A 328 21.43 31.96 3.04
C ALA A 328 21.22 31.70 4.54
N ASN A 329 20.06 31.19 4.96
CA ASN A 329 19.73 30.86 6.35
C ASN A 329 18.68 29.73 6.36
N TYR A 330 19.15 28.50 6.49
CA TYR A 330 18.34 27.28 6.56
C TYR A 330 17.44 27.24 7.82
N HIS A 331 16.17 27.61 7.70
CA HIS A 331 15.17 27.49 8.78
C HIS A 331 13.86 26.88 8.25
N ILE A 332 13.46 25.66 8.63
CA ILE A 332 12.19 25.09 8.14
C ILE A 332 10.99 26.00 8.45
N SER A 333 10.27 26.48 7.42
CA SER A 333 8.95 27.09 7.60
C SER A 333 7.92 26.00 7.90
N ARG A 334 7.53 25.85 9.17
CA ARG A 334 6.45 24.94 9.61
C ARG A 334 5.05 25.38 9.19
N LYS A 335 4.89 26.47 8.42
CA LYS A 335 3.60 27.00 7.98
C LYS A 335 3.10 26.31 6.71
N LEU A 336 3.05 24.99 6.67
CA LEU A 336 2.24 24.31 5.65
C LEU A 336 0.78 24.24 6.12
N PRO A 337 -0.21 24.67 5.31
CA PRO A 337 -1.60 24.29 5.50
C PRO A 337 -1.70 22.77 5.28
N MET A 338 -1.69 22.00 6.37
CA MET A 338 -1.84 20.54 6.48
C MET A 338 -1.37 19.72 5.25
N PRO A 339 -0.11 19.28 5.20
CA PRO A 339 0.28 18.23 4.28
C PRO A 339 -0.22 16.88 4.83
N LEU A 340 -0.78 16.04 3.95
CA LEU A 340 -0.92 14.62 4.25
C LEU A 340 0.48 14.10 4.63
N THR A 341 0.63 13.64 5.87
CA THR A 341 1.86 13.02 6.36
C THR A 341 1.74 11.52 6.19
N PHE A 342 2.77 10.90 5.64
CA PHE A 342 2.82 9.48 5.38
C PHE A 342 3.88 8.86 6.29
N ILE A 343 3.45 8.57 7.53
CA ILE A 343 4.32 8.17 8.64
C ILE A 343 4.98 6.81 8.39
N PHE A 344 4.42 5.95 7.54
CA PHE A 344 4.98 4.62 7.26
C PHE A 344 6.00 4.63 6.12
N VAL A 345 6.13 5.72 5.35
CA VAL A 345 7.12 5.81 4.27
C VAL A 345 8.51 5.82 4.90
N SER A 346 9.23 4.72 4.69
CA SER A 346 10.56 4.46 5.25
C SER A 346 11.64 4.37 4.18
N GLU A 347 11.27 4.09 2.92
CA GLU A 347 12.20 4.05 1.79
C GLU A 347 11.70 4.91 0.62
N VAL A 348 12.58 5.77 0.12
CA VAL A 348 12.33 6.62 -1.05
C VAL A 348 13.49 6.50 -2.04
N ASP A 349 13.20 6.13 -3.28
CA ASP A 349 14.15 6.12 -4.38
C ASP A 349 13.77 7.16 -5.44
N MET A 350 14.62 8.16 -5.63
CA MET A 350 14.50 9.15 -6.70
C MET A 350 15.79 9.21 -7.53
N SER A 351 16.48 8.08 -7.67
CA SER A 351 17.68 7.97 -8.49
C SER A 351 17.38 8.28 -9.96
N LYS A 352 18.33 8.87 -10.68
CA LYS A 352 18.22 9.22 -12.12
C LYS A 352 17.10 10.24 -12.42
N CYS A 353 16.84 11.16 -11.48
CA CYS A 353 15.88 12.25 -11.61
C CYS A 353 16.62 13.61 -11.60
N PRO A 354 17.12 14.09 -12.75
CA PRO A 354 18.05 15.22 -12.81
C PRO A 354 17.43 16.59 -12.48
N ASN A 355 16.10 16.73 -12.60
CA ASN A 355 15.40 18.01 -12.48
C ASN A 355 14.92 18.33 -11.05
N LEU A 356 15.40 17.58 -10.04
CA LEU A 356 15.03 17.80 -8.64
C LEU A 356 15.82 18.97 -8.02
N HIS A 357 15.09 19.94 -7.47
CA HIS A 357 15.68 21.03 -6.69
C HIS A 357 15.80 20.63 -5.21
N PHE A 358 17.03 20.47 -4.70
CA PHE A 358 17.29 19.80 -3.43
C PHE A 358 16.79 20.55 -2.19
N GLY A 359 16.89 21.88 -2.11
CA GLY A 359 16.34 22.62 -0.97
C GLY A 359 14.83 22.42 -0.80
N ALA A 360 14.10 22.37 -1.92
CA ALA A 360 12.66 22.13 -1.95
C ALA A 360 12.31 20.66 -1.66
N LEU A 361 13.09 19.74 -2.21
CA LEU A 361 12.97 18.30 -1.95
C LEU A 361 13.15 17.97 -0.46
N ILE A 362 14.18 18.51 0.19
CA ILE A 362 14.46 18.22 1.61
C ILE A 362 13.28 18.69 2.48
N ASN A 363 12.75 19.88 2.21
CA ASN A 363 11.57 20.38 2.92
C ASN A 363 10.36 19.44 2.72
N PHE A 364 10.10 19.02 1.49
CA PHE A 364 9.05 18.04 1.19
C PHE A 364 9.24 16.74 1.97
N LEU A 365 10.44 16.14 1.92
CA LEU A 365 10.72 14.86 2.58
C LEU A 365 10.53 14.94 4.09
N CYS A 366 11.08 15.97 4.74
CA CYS A 366 11.01 16.05 6.21
C CYS A 366 9.59 16.37 6.71
N VAL A 367 8.77 17.03 5.90
CA VAL A 367 7.36 17.32 6.25
C VAL A 367 6.45 16.14 5.92
N SER A 368 6.59 15.54 4.74
CA SER A 368 5.67 14.50 4.25
C SER A 368 6.05 13.09 4.70
N PHE A 369 7.33 12.79 4.90
CA PHE A 369 7.86 11.46 5.24
C PHE A 369 8.72 11.51 6.53
N PRO A 370 8.10 11.75 7.70
CA PRO A 370 8.84 11.95 8.96
C PRO A 370 9.62 10.72 9.46
N SER A 371 9.24 9.52 9.01
CA SER A 371 9.88 8.25 9.40
C SER A 371 10.85 7.72 8.34
N LEU A 372 11.26 8.55 7.37
CA LEU A 372 12.15 8.16 6.29
C LEU A 372 13.50 7.65 6.83
N GLN A 373 13.89 6.44 6.44
CA GLN A 373 15.13 5.78 6.84
C GLN A 373 16.10 5.63 5.68
N ILE A 374 15.59 5.24 4.50
CA ILE A 374 16.39 4.96 3.31
C ILE A 374 16.07 6.00 2.24
N LEU A 375 17.08 6.72 1.76
CA LEU A 375 16.96 7.67 0.66
C LEU A 375 18.01 7.39 -0.42
N LYS A 376 17.55 7.17 -1.65
CA LYS A 376 18.42 6.96 -2.83
C LYS A 376 18.25 8.11 -3.81
N LEU A 377 19.33 8.82 -4.08
CA LEU A 377 19.40 9.96 -5.02
C LEU A 377 20.56 9.78 -6.01
N SER A 378 20.87 8.53 -6.35
CA SER A 378 21.98 8.18 -7.23
C SER A 378 21.77 8.77 -8.62
N TYR A 379 22.84 9.29 -9.23
CA TYR A 379 22.87 9.93 -10.54
C TYR A 379 22.07 11.23 -10.65
N CYS A 380 21.88 11.94 -9.54
CA CYS A 380 21.30 13.27 -9.54
C CYS A 380 22.42 14.34 -9.46
N SER A 381 22.63 15.07 -10.55
CA SER A 381 23.83 15.89 -10.80
C SER A 381 23.98 17.17 -9.99
N HIS A 382 22.93 17.63 -9.30
CA HIS A 382 22.90 18.96 -8.65
C HIS A 382 23.00 18.92 -7.12
N PHE A 383 23.20 17.75 -6.52
CA PHE A 383 23.29 17.60 -5.05
C PHE A 383 24.63 18.13 -4.57
N LYS A 384 24.65 19.09 -3.65
CA LYS A 384 25.87 19.64 -3.05
C LYS A 384 26.06 19.13 -1.63
N ILE A 385 27.26 19.29 -1.09
CA ILE A 385 27.53 18.90 0.30
C ILE A 385 26.74 19.71 1.33
N GLU A 386 26.45 20.97 1.02
CA GLU A 386 25.61 21.82 1.86
C GLU A 386 24.19 21.23 1.99
N ASP A 387 23.67 20.64 0.91
CA ASP A 387 22.38 19.93 0.90
C ASP A 387 22.43 18.67 1.76
N LEU A 388 23.57 17.97 1.84
CA LEU A 388 23.75 16.82 2.74
C LEU A 388 23.56 17.23 4.20
N PHE A 389 24.29 18.25 4.65
CA PHE A 389 24.20 18.69 6.04
C PHE A 389 22.79 19.19 6.36
N PHE A 390 22.18 19.94 5.44
CA PHE A 390 20.80 20.39 5.61
C PHE A 390 19.81 19.22 5.67
N LEU A 391 19.95 18.19 4.83
CA LEU A 391 19.12 16.98 4.89
C LEU A 391 19.22 16.31 6.26
N LEU A 392 20.44 16.11 6.76
CA LEU A 392 20.69 15.39 8.02
C LEU A 392 20.24 16.16 9.26
N GLN A 393 20.23 17.50 9.19
CA GLN A 393 19.64 18.34 10.23
C GLN A 393 18.13 18.18 10.35
N ASN A 394 17.45 18.01 9.23
CA ASN A 394 16.00 18.11 9.16
C ASN A 394 15.29 16.75 9.08
N CYS A 395 16.01 15.73 8.63
CA CYS A 395 15.54 14.36 8.49
C CYS A 395 16.45 13.40 9.29
N PRO A 396 16.42 13.45 10.64
CA PRO A 396 17.36 12.73 11.50
C PRO A 396 17.16 11.20 11.54
N SER A 397 16.03 10.72 11.02
CA SER A 397 15.70 9.29 10.95
C SER A 397 16.44 8.54 9.84
N ILE A 398 17.05 9.27 8.88
CA ILE A 398 17.76 8.68 7.75
C ILE A 398 18.99 7.92 8.25
N ASN A 399 19.09 6.65 7.86
CA ASN A 399 20.20 5.76 8.21
C ASN A 399 20.94 5.20 6.98
N ASP A 400 20.29 5.07 5.81
CA ASP A 400 20.92 4.67 4.54
C ASP A 400 20.69 5.78 3.50
N LEU A 401 21.79 6.35 3.01
CA LEU A 401 21.79 7.41 2.01
C LEU A 401 22.72 7.06 0.84
N ASP A 402 22.17 7.05 -0.37
CA ASP A 402 22.94 6.83 -1.61
C ASP A 402 22.93 8.08 -2.50
N LEU A 403 24.13 8.62 -2.75
CA LEU A 403 24.40 9.80 -3.59
C LEU A 403 25.41 9.48 -4.71
N THR A 404 25.48 8.23 -5.15
CA THR A 404 26.39 7.78 -6.20
C THR A 404 26.25 8.63 -7.47
N VAL A 405 27.34 8.95 -8.17
CA VAL A 405 27.36 9.69 -9.44
C VAL A 405 28.08 8.88 -10.51
N ASP A 406 27.68 9.06 -11.78
CA ASP A 406 28.29 8.36 -12.90
C ASP A 406 29.72 8.89 -13.18
N ILE A 407 30.70 7.99 -13.11
CA ILE A 407 32.12 8.25 -13.42
C ILE A 407 32.53 7.81 -14.83
N SER A 408 31.61 7.24 -15.62
CA SER A 408 31.95 6.64 -16.92
C SER A 408 32.43 7.64 -17.98
N HIS A 409 32.29 8.96 -17.75
CA HIS A 409 32.79 10.01 -18.64
C HIS A 409 34.15 10.63 -18.26
N ILE A 410 34.83 10.16 -17.21
CA ILE A 410 36.20 10.62 -16.92
C ILE A 410 37.17 9.85 -17.83
N ILE A 411 37.44 10.40 -19.03
CA ILE A 411 38.52 9.90 -19.89
C ILE A 411 39.85 10.09 -19.14
N PRO A 412 40.68 9.04 -18.94
CA PRO A 412 41.88 9.09 -18.09
C PRO A 412 43.05 9.95 -18.60
N THR A 413 42.88 10.81 -19.61
CA THR A 413 44.04 11.30 -20.37
C THR A 413 44.54 12.71 -20.06
N GLN A 414 43.93 13.50 -19.17
CA GLN A 414 44.51 14.81 -18.80
C GLN A 414 44.25 15.27 -17.36
N VAL A 415 44.44 14.40 -16.37
CA VAL A 415 44.65 14.88 -14.98
C VAL A 415 46.16 14.89 -14.72
N SER A 416 46.83 15.94 -15.22
CA SER A 416 48.10 16.34 -14.61
C SER A 416 47.77 16.76 -13.18
N VAL A 417 48.17 15.95 -12.21
CA VAL A 417 48.15 16.30 -10.80
C VAL A 417 49.14 17.44 -10.60
N SER A 418 48.66 18.67 -10.78
CA SER A 418 49.34 19.85 -10.27
C SER A 418 49.15 19.86 -8.76
N SER A 419 50.06 19.19 -8.05
CA SER A 419 50.28 19.45 -6.64
C SER A 419 50.78 20.90 -6.52
N THR A 420 49.85 21.84 -6.34
CA THR A 420 50.20 23.18 -5.89
C THR A 420 50.24 23.13 -4.37
N ASN A 421 51.47 23.20 -3.85
CA ASN A 421 51.75 23.45 -2.45
C ASN A 421 50.85 24.57 -1.93
N SER A 422 50.30 24.35 -0.74
CA SER A 422 49.51 25.31 0.03
C SER A 422 50.30 26.59 0.26
N GLU A 423 49.98 27.65 -0.45
CA GLU A 423 50.21 29.01 0.05
C GLU A 423 48.97 29.44 0.84
N GLU A 424 49.23 29.79 2.10
CA GLU A 424 48.25 30.29 3.06
C GLU A 424 47.56 31.56 2.55
N TYR A 425 46.42 31.42 1.89
CA TYR A 425 45.50 32.53 1.69
C TYR A 425 44.74 32.78 3.00
N GLN A 426 45.17 33.83 3.73
CA GLN A 426 44.36 34.47 4.76
C GLN A 426 43.10 35.09 4.13
N ALA A 427 42.00 34.35 4.12
CA ALA A 427 40.69 34.87 3.74
C ALA A 427 39.89 35.26 4.99
N LEU A 428 39.80 36.58 5.23
CA LEU A 428 38.79 37.21 6.08
C LEU A 428 37.40 36.94 5.48
N GLY A 429 36.80 35.82 5.88
CA GLY A 429 35.45 35.44 5.50
C GLY A 429 35.06 34.19 6.26
N VAL A 430 34.18 34.34 7.25
CA VAL A 430 33.64 33.23 8.05
C VAL A 430 32.98 32.23 7.09
N SER A 431 33.63 31.11 6.84
CA SER A 431 33.07 30.08 5.96
C SER A 431 31.87 29.43 6.68
N PRO A 432 30.80 29.07 5.96
CA PRO A 432 29.58 28.50 6.56
C PRO A 432 29.85 27.22 7.37
N TYR A 433 30.99 26.56 7.12
CA TYR A 433 31.50 25.40 7.84
C TYR A 433 31.83 25.65 9.31
N THR A 434 32.10 26.90 9.72
CA THR A 434 32.46 27.21 11.13
C THR A 434 31.27 27.21 12.09
N ARG A 435 30.02 27.38 11.62
CA ARG A 435 28.84 27.24 12.49
C ARG A 435 28.51 25.79 12.82
N LEU A 436 28.92 24.84 11.97
CA LEU A 436 28.67 23.41 12.14
C LEU A 436 29.64 22.76 13.14
N GLN A 437 30.86 23.28 13.31
CA GLN A 437 31.81 22.78 14.31
C GLN A 437 31.31 22.87 15.76
N HIS A 438 30.28 23.69 16.05
CA HIS A 438 29.72 23.83 17.39
C HIS A 438 28.48 22.96 17.67
N GLN A 439 27.94 22.24 16.68
CA GLN A 439 26.84 21.30 16.88
C GLN A 439 27.24 19.93 16.35
N SER A 440 27.81 19.11 17.25
CA SER A 440 27.91 17.67 17.08
C SER A 440 26.54 17.11 16.69
N MET A 441 26.33 16.85 15.41
CA MET A 441 25.11 16.22 14.92
C MET A 441 25.17 14.73 15.23
N MET A 442 24.37 14.26 16.17
CA MET A 442 24.20 12.83 16.40
C MET A 442 23.31 12.22 15.29
N SER A 443 23.82 12.22 14.07
CA SER A 443 23.19 11.56 12.93
C SER A 443 23.39 10.04 13.05
N ARG A 444 22.32 9.26 12.80
CA ARG A 444 22.30 7.79 12.89
C ARG A 444 22.59 7.11 11.54
N ILE A 445 23.35 7.75 10.67
CA ILE A 445 23.69 7.16 9.37
C ILE A 445 24.54 5.91 9.58
N ALA A 446 23.93 4.77 9.26
CA ALA A 446 24.57 3.46 9.24
C ALA A 446 25.25 3.19 7.89
N LYS A 447 24.78 3.82 6.81
CA LYS A 447 25.32 3.62 5.46
C LYS A 447 25.26 4.91 4.64
N LEU A 448 26.40 5.34 4.12
CA LEU A 448 26.54 6.50 3.23
C LEU A 448 27.32 6.10 1.98
N THR A 449 26.68 6.19 0.82
CA THR A 449 27.30 5.84 -0.48
C THR A 449 27.56 7.12 -1.28
N LEU A 450 28.84 7.41 -1.56
CA LEU A 450 29.29 8.62 -2.28
C LEU A 450 30.13 8.26 -3.51
N GLU A 451 29.92 7.08 -4.08
CA GLU A 451 30.70 6.59 -5.21
C GLU A 451 30.68 7.60 -6.38
N GLY A 452 31.85 7.93 -6.93
CA GLY A 452 31.99 8.80 -8.09
C GLY A 452 31.87 10.31 -7.85
N ARG A 453 31.71 10.76 -6.61
CA ARG A 453 31.64 12.18 -6.23
C ARG A 453 33.04 12.80 -6.17
N THR A 454 33.42 13.57 -7.18
CA THR A 454 34.73 14.25 -7.25
C THR A 454 34.75 15.64 -6.62
N ASP A 455 33.60 16.20 -6.26
CA ASP A 455 33.45 17.51 -5.63
C ASP A 455 33.75 17.51 -4.12
N LEU A 456 34.05 16.34 -3.57
CA LEU A 456 34.47 16.14 -2.19
C LEU A 456 35.99 16.24 -2.09
N ASP A 457 36.52 17.39 -1.68
CA ASP A 457 37.94 17.52 -1.32
C ASP A 457 38.23 16.85 0.04
N GLY A 458 39.49 16.46 0.29
CA GLY A 458 39.92 15.72 1.48
C GLY A 458 39.60 16.42 2.81
N LYS A 459 39.46 17.75 2.80
CA LYS A 459 39.01 18.53 3.97
C LYS A 459 37.53 18.31 4.28
N ILE A 460 36.68 18.31 3.26
CA ILE A 460 35.23 18.10 3.39
C ILE A 460 34.95 16.68 3.88
N GLN A 461 35.71 15.70 3.38
CA GLN A 461 35.61 14.31 3.83
C GLN A 461 35.90 14.15 5.34
N LYS A 462 36.84 14.93 5.87
CA LYS A 462 37.15 14.98 7.30
C LYS A 462 36.03 15.65 8.11
N ASP A 463 35.44 16.72 7.59
CA ASP A 463 34.31 17.41 8.24
C ASP A 463 33.05 16.52 8.29
N ILE A 464 32.73 15.79 7.21
CA ILE A 464 31.66 14.78 7.18
C ILE A 464 31.91 13.71 8.26
N LYS A 465 33.14 13.22 8.37
CA LYS A 465 33.53 12.21 9.38
C LYS A 465 33.41 12.72 10.82
N CYS A 466 33.75 13.98 11.08
CA CYS A 466 33.63 14.57 12.42
C CYS A 466 32.17 14.87 12.81
N CYS A 467 31.31 15.16 11.83
CA CYS A 467 29.90 15.48 12.07
C CYS A 467 28.97 14.26 12.11
N LEU A 468 29.42 13.09 11.68
CA LEU A 468 28.63 11.86 11.64
C LEU A 468 29.40 10.82 12.44
N GLU A 469 28.90 10.41 13.60
CA GLU A 469 29.42 9.24 14.33
C GLU A 469 29.11 7.96 13.53
N ILE A 470 29.76 7.78 12.36
CA ILE A 470 29.53 6.66 11.45
C ILE A 470 30.20 5.43 12.06
N SER A 471 29.39 4.49 12.51
CA SER A 471 29.87 3.25 13.13
C SER A 471 30.46 2.28 12.11
N ASP A 472 29.99 2.24 10.86
CA ASP A 472 30.46 1.27 9.87
C ASP A 472 30.32 1.75 8.41
N CYS A 473 31.42 1.68 7.65
CA CYS A 473 31.53 1.76 6.19
C CYS A 473 31.13 3.06 5.45
N ILE A 474 32.15 3.85 5.08
CA ILE A 474 32.06 4.80 3.96
C ILE A 474 32.64 4.11 2.71
N TYR A 475 31.81 3.86 1.69
CA TYR A 475 32.27 3.38 0.39
C TYR A 475 32.61 4.58 -0.50
N ILE A 476 33.91 4.79 -0.75
CA ILE A 476 34.41 5.84 -1.64
C ILE A 476 35.23 5.18 -2.72
N GLN A 477 34.69 5.19 -3.94
CA GLN A 477 35.39 4.75 -5.14
C GLN A 477 35.84 5.99 -5.91
N TYR A 478 37.16 6.21 -5.97
CA TYR A 478 37.77 7.12 -6.95
C TYR A 478 38.31 6.28 -8.10
N ALA A 479 38.37 6.86 -9.30
CA ALA A 479 38.65 6.21 -10.58
C ALA A 479 39.94 5.33 -10.67
N PHE A 480 40.77 5.25 -9.62
CA PHE A 480 41.95 4.37 -9.57
C PHE A 480 42.23 3.71 -8.20
N PHE A 481 41.38 3.90 -7.18
CA PHE A 481 41.59 3.34 -5.84
C PHE A 481 40.27 2.90 -5.20
N PHE A 482 40.21 1.63 -4.78
CA PHE A 482 39.22 1.15 -3.81
C PHE A 482 39.73 1.49 -2.41
N PHE A 483 39.08 2.42 -1.72
CA PHE A 483 39.29 2.61 -0.29
C PHE A 483 38.20 1.85 0.47
N LEU A 484 38.57 0.73 1.08
CA LEU A 484 37.76 0.08 2.10
C LEU A 484 38.23 0.61 3.46
N LEU A 485 37.47 1.51 4.07
CA LEU A 485 37.75 2.01 5.42
C LEU A 485 37.01 1.13 6.44
N LEU A 486 37.73 0.15 7.01
CA LEU A 486 37.32 -0.59 8.21
C LEU A 486 38.03 0.03 9.42
N LEU A 487 37.29 0.46 10.44
CA LEU A 487 37.87 1.07 11.65
C LEU A 487 37.36 0.39 12.92
N THR A 488 38.29 -0.22 13.66
CA THR A 488 38.15 -0.58 15.08
C THR A 488 38.66 0.57 15.97
N PRO A 489 38.19 0.68 17.23
CA PRO A 489 38.35 1.87 18.07
C PRO A 489 39.79 2.33 18.44
N SER A 490 40.85 1.64 18.02
CA SER A 490 42.23 1.98 18.43
C SER A 490 43.26 2.18 17.32
N GLU A 491 42.99 1.86 16.04
CA GLU A 491 43.98 2.07 14.97
C GLU A 491 43.31 2.41 13.62
N ILE A 492 43.97 3.28 12.85
CA ILE A 492 43.62 3.57 11.46
C ILE A 492 44.23 2.47 10.58
N CYS A 493 43.44 1.50 10.15
CA CYS A 493 43.83 0.62 9.05
C CYS A 493 43.32 1.20 7.72
N VAL A 494 44.21 1.89 6.99
CA VAL A 494 43.99 2.18 5.56
C VAL A 494 44.43 0.93 4.79
N PHE A 495 43.47 0.12 4.33
CA PHE A 495 43.80 -0.91 3.35
C PHE A 495 43.90 -0.28 1.97
N LEU A 496 45.13 -0.15 1.49
CA LEU A 496 45.43 0.13 0.09
C LEU A 496 45.29 -1.20 -0.67
N LEU A 497 44.11 -1.46 -1.23
CA LEU A 497 43.95 -2.52 -2.21
C LEU A 497 44.50 -2.02 -3.56
N CYS A 498 45.83 -2.07 -3.70
CA CYS A 498 46.45 -2.06 -5.02
C CYS A 498 46.13 -3.40 -5.70
N LEU A 499 45.08 -3.43 -6.52
CA LEU A 499 45.00 -4.46 -7.56
C LEU A 499 46.06 -4.12 -8.62
N ASN A 500 47.25 -4.70 -8.45
CA ASN A 500 48.17 -4.88 -9.56
C ASN A 500 47.53 -5.88 -10.55
N TYR A 501 47.17 -5.36 -11.72
CA TYR A 501 47.02 -5.97 -13.05
C TYR A 501 46.74 -7.48 -13.16
N PHE A 502 45.71 -7.81 -13.94
CA PHE A 502 45.90 -8.26 -15.33
C PHE A 502 44.80 -7.73 -16.25
#